data_AF-A0A9D0C820-F1
#
_entry.id   AF-A0A9D0C820-F1
#
_cell.length_a   1.000
_cell.length_b   1.000
_cell.length_c   1.000
_cell.angle_alpha   90.00
_cell.angle_beta   90.00
_cell.angle_gamma   90.00
#
_symmetry.space_group_name_H-M   'P 1'
#
loop_
_entity.id
_entity.type
_entity.pdbx_description
1 polymer ?
#
loop_
_entity_poly.entity_id
_entity_poly.type
_entity_poly.pdbx_seq_one_letter_code
_entity_poly.pdbx_strand_id
1 'polypeptide(L)'
;MKEIVILSGKGGVGKSSLTAALGTLLGMDHTMVLADTDVDAPNLHLVLGAGLVDSSPVSASEKAFIDRDRCVGCGLCRDVCRFGAIVGESGPVIARYSCEGCG
;
A
#
# COMPACT_ATOMS: atom_id res chain seq x y z
N MET A 1 -20.53 19.37 4.07
CA MET A 1 -19.34 19.05 3.25
C MET A 1 -19.78 18.02 2.22
N LYS A 2 -19.33 18.12 0.96
CA LYS A 2 -19.66 17.12 -0.09
C LYS A 2 -18.43 16.24 -0.30
N GLU A 3 -18.64 14.94 -0.46
CA GLU A 3 -17.59 13.95 -0.69
C GLU A 3 -17.88 13.23 -2.01
N ILE A 4 -16.84 13.04 -2.82
CA ILE A 4 -16.92 12.34 -4.10
C ILE A 4 -15.87 11.24 -4.07
N VAL A 5 -16.30 9.99 -4.22
CA VAL A 5 -15.43 8.81 -4.22
C VAL A 5 -15.35 8.24 -5.62
N ILE A 6 -14.12 8.07 -6.14
CA ILE A 6 -13.85 7.43 -7.42
C ILE A 6 -13.33 6.01 -7.17
N LEU A 7 -14.17 5.02 -7.47
CA LEU A 7 -13.96 3.61 -7.20
C LEU A 7 -13.85 2.82 -8.52
N SER A 8 -12.97 1.80 -8.54
CA SER A 8 -12.94 0.77 -9.58
C SER A 8 -12.23 -0.50 -9.09
N GLY A 9 -12.74 -1.66 -9.50
CA GLY A 9 -12.25 -2.98 -9.11
C GLY A 9 -11.03 -3.50 -9.86
N LYS A 10 -10.40 -2.70 -10.75
CA LYS A 10 -9.15 -3.09 -11.43
C LYS A 10 -8.10 -1.96 -11.34
N GLY A 11 -6.83 -2.36 -11.26
CA GLY A 11 -5.69 -1.46 -11.41
C GLY A 11 -5.59 -0.94 -12.85
N GLY A 12 -5.08 0.28 -13.03
CA GLY A 12 -4.80 0.84 -14.37
C GLY A 12 -5.99 1.38 -15.16
N VAL A 13 -7.20 1.41 -14.60
CA VAL A 13 -8.40 1.92 -15.31
C VAL A 13 -8.53 3.45 -15.36
N GLY A 14 -7.52 4.18 -14.85
CA GLY A 14 -7.52 5.65 -14.86
C GLY A 14 -8.21 6.35 -13.69
N LYS A 15 -8.41 5.67 -12.54
CA LYS A 15 -9.01 6.28 -11.33
C LYS A 15 -8.30 7.58 -10.92
N SER A 16 -6.97 7.53 -10.74
CA SER A 16 -6.17 8.68 -10.34
C SER A 16 -6.17 9.77 -11.41
N SER A 17 -6.18 9.41 -12.70
CA SER A 17 -6.26 10.38 -13.81
C SER A 17 -7.60 11.12 -13.83
N LEU A 18 -8.72 10.39 -13.64
CA LEU A 18 -10.04 11.00 -13.53
C LEU A 18 -10.14 11.91 -12.31
N THR A 19 -9.58 11.45 -11.18
CA THR A 19 -9.53 12.22 -9.92
C THR A 19 -8.75 13.52 -10.11
N ALA A 20 -7.58 13.47 -10.74
CA ALA A 20 -6.77 14.65 -11.04
C ALA A 20 -7.51 15.63 -11.96
N ALA A 21 -8.11 15.14 -13.04
CA ALA A 21 -8.85 16.00 -13.98
C ALA A 21 -10.03 16.70 -13.31
N LEU A 22 -10.83 15.96 -12.54
CA LEU A 22 -11.97 16.51 -11.80
C LEU A 22 -11.52 17.52 -10.73
N GLY A 23 -10.46 17.18 -9.98
CA GLY A 23 -9.89 18.06 -8.96
C GLY A 23 -9.36 19.38 -9.53
N THR A 24 -8.65 19.32 -10.66
CA THR A 24 -8.14 20.52 -11.35
C THR A 24 -9.28 21.42 -11.83
N LEU A 25 -10.36 20.85 -12.39
CA LEU A 25 -11.50 21.64 -12.87
C LEU A 25 -12.27 22.28 -11.70
N LEU A 26 -12.59 21.50 -10.67
CA LEU A 26 -13.36 22.00 -9.52
C LEU A 26 -12.53 22.94 -8.63
N GLY A 27 -11.21 22.76 -8.58
CA GLY A 27 -10.29 23.61 -7.82
C GLY A 27 -10.22 25.06 -8.31
N MET A 28 -10.76 25.37 -9.49
CA MET A 28 -10.85 26.74 -10.00
C MET A 28 -11.90 27.57 -9.24
N ASP A 29 -13.01 26.95 -8.84
CA ASP A 29 -14.15 27.63 -8.20
C ASP A 29 -14.37 27.22 -6.74
N HIS A 30 -13.67 26.18 -6.28
CA HIS A 30 -13.89 25.59 -4.96
C HIS A 30 -12.59 25.27 -4.24
N THR A 31 -12.56 25.54 -2.94
CA THR A 31 -11.54 25.00 -2.04
C THR A 31 -11.83 23.53 -1.77
N MET A 32 -10.87 22.65 -2.01
CA MET A 32 -11.04 21.21 -1.84
C MET A 32 -9.77 20.50 -1.41
N VAL A 33 -9.94 19.27 -0.95
CA VAL A 33 -8.88 18.32 -0.63
C VAL A 33 -9.01 17.13 -1.57
N LEU A 34 -7.88 16.71 -2.13
CA LEU A 34 -7.77 15.49 -2.91
C LEU A 34 -6.97 14.47 -2.10
N ALA A 35 -7.44 13.23 -2.08
CA ALA A 35 -6.77 12.13 -1.40
C ALA A 35 -6.62 10.94 -2.36
N ASP A 36 -5.42 10.38 -2.42
CA ASP A 36 -5.16 9.09 -3.07
C ASP A 36 -5.13 8.02 -1.98
N THR A 37 -6.11 7.13 -2.01
CA THR A 37 -6.28 6.08 -1.00
C THR A 37 -5.78 4.72 -1.49
N ASP A 38 -5.01 4.70 -2.58
CA ASP A 38 -4.25 3.52 -3.02
C ASP A 38 -3.00 3.37 -2.13
N VAL A 39 -2.97 2.32 -1.30
CA VAL A 39 -1.86 2.03 -0.38
C VAL A 39 -0.62 1.56 -1.12
N ASP A 40 -0.80 0.80 -2.21
CA ASP A 40 0.29 0.13 -2.90
C ASP A 40 0.99 1.04 -3.91
N ALA A 41 0.23 1.89 -4.59
CA ALA A 41 0.75 2.74 -5.66
C ALA A 41 0.00 4.09 -5.78
N PRO A 42 0.11 4.99 -4.78
CA PRO A 42 -0.49 6.31 -4.86
C PRO A 42 0.22 7.14 -5.94
N ASN A 43 -0.52 7.50 -7.00
CA ASN A 43 0.03 8.14 -8.21
C ASN A 43 -0.55 9.55 -8.46
N LEU A 44 -1.54 9.99 -7.68
CA LEU A 44 -2.19 11.28 -7.87
C LEU A 44 -1.21 12.46 -7.79
N HIS A 45 -0.26 12.40 -6.87
CA HIS A 45 0.75 13.46 -6.69
C HIS A 45 1.64 13.64 -7.92
N LEU A 46 1.95 12.56 -8.66
CA LEU A 46 2.74 12.61 -9.89
C LEU A 46 2.01 13.39 -11.00
N VAL A 47 0.69 13.15 -11.12
CA VAL A 47 -0.14 13.82 -12.13
C VAL A 47 -0.32 15.30 -11.80
N LEU A 48 -0.46 15.64 -10.51
CA LEU A 48 -0.65 17.01 -10.04
C LEU A 48 0.66 17.80 -9.88
N GLY A 49 1.82 17.16 -10.02
CA GLY A 49 3.12 17.78 -9.75
C GLY A 49 3.29 18.21 -8.28
N ALA A 50 2.62 17.51 -7.35
CA ALA A 50 2.66 17.83 -5.94
C ALA A 50 3.94 17.28 -5.28
N GLY A 51 4.62 18.13 -4.48
CA GLY A 51 5.76 17.74 -3.67
C GLY A 51 5.36 17.26 -2.28
N LEU A 52 6.21 16.44 -1.66
CA LEU A 52 6.04 16.05 -0.26
C LEU A 52 6.31 17.25 0.65
N VAL A 53 5.33 17.60 1.50
CA VAL A 53 5.44 18.68 2.48
C VAL A 53 5.71 18.13 3.88
N ASP A 54 5.00 17.08 4.25
CA ASP A 54 5.10 16.43 5.57
C ASP A 54 4.86 14.93 5.43
N SER A 55 5.45 14.16 6.34
CA SER A 55 5.19 12.74 6.48
C SER A 55 5.32 12.30 7.94
N SER A 56 4.42 11.41 8.35
CA SER A 56 4.49 10.77 9.66
C SER A 56 4.60 9.26 9.46
N PRO A 57 5.41 8.57 10.28
CA PRO A 57 5.41 7.12 10.28
C PRO A 57 4.04 6.62 10.74
N VAL A 58 3.46 5.73 9.95
CA VAL A 58 2.24 5.02 10.30
C VAL A 58 2.62 3.59 10.63
N SER A 59 2.24 3.11 11.82
CA SER A 59 2.43 1.72 12.20
C SER A 59 1.32 0.88 11.57
N ALA A 60 1.66 0.12 10.53
CA ALA A 60 0.90 -1.05 10.12
C ALA A 60 1.46 -2.30 10.85
N SER A 61 0.84 -3.46 10.66
CA SER A 61 1.35 -4.73 11.19
C SER A 61 2.83 -4.90 10.83
N GLU A 62 3.66 -5.17 11.82
CA GLU A 62 5.10 -5.39 11.62
C GLU A 62 5.31 -6.56 10.64
N LYS A 63 6.16 -6.35 9.62
CA LYS A 63 6.52 -7.43 8.70
C LYS A 63 7.22 -8.53 9.49
N ALA A 64 6.89 -9.76 9.19
CA ALA A 64 7.55 -10.91 9.80
C ALA A 64 9.08 -10.81 9.59
N PHE A 65 9.83 -11.29 10.58
CA PHE A 65 11.27 -11.49 10.47
C PHE A 65 11.62 -12.89 11.00
N ILE A 66 12.77 -13.41 10.59
CA ILE A 66 13.25 -14.72 11.04
C ILE A 66 14.47 -14.50 11.92
N ASP A 67 14.31 -14.84 13.18
CA ASP A 67 15.44 -15.00 14.09
C ASP A 67 16.21 -16.27 13.70
N ARG A 68 17.36 -16.09 13.07
CA ARG A 68 18.19 -17.20 12.57
C ARG A 68 18.84 -18.00 13.69
N ASP A 69 19.06 -17.40 14.85
CA ASP A 69 19.68 -18.07 16.00
C ASP A 69 18.69 -19.02 16.68
N ARG A 70 17.39 -18.72 16.59
CA ARG A 70 16.30 -19.55 17.12
C ARG A 70 15.65 -20.47 16.09
N CYS A 71 15.90 -20.25 14.81
CA CYS A 71 15.28 -21.01 13.73
C CYS A 71 15.90 -22.40 13.61
N VAL A 72 15.10 -23.43 13.93
CA VAL A 72 15.49 -24.84 13.76
C VAL A 72 15.09 -25.43 12.40
N GLY A 73 14.57 -24.61 11.48
CA GLY A 73 14.17 -25.08 10.14
C GLY A 73 12.91 -25.94 10.11
N CYS A 74 12.03 -25.86 11.12
CA CYS A 74 10.85 -26.72 11.23
C CYS A 74 9.74 -26.45 10.20
N GLY A 75 9.79 -25.33 9.48
CA GLY A 75 8.79 -24.99 8.47
C GLY A 75 7.45 -24.45 8.99
N LEU A 76 7.15 -24.58 10.29
CA LEU A 76 5.85 -24.15 10.87
C LEU A 76 5.47 -22.70 10.55
N CYS A 77 6.46 -21.79 10.48
CA CYS A 77 6.21 -20.40 10.10
C CYS A 77 5.60 -20.26 8.71
N ARG A 78 5.96 -21.13 7.75
CA ARG A 78 5.34 -21.18 6.42
C ARG A 78 3.89 -21.61 6.51
N ASP A 79 3.62 -22.67 7.25
CA ASP A 79 2.28 -23.27 7.32
C ASP A 79 1.25 -22.32 7.94
N VAL A 80 1.69 -21.49 8.90
CA VAL A 80 0.81 -20.49 9.54
C VAL A 80 0.71 -19.17 8.76
N CYS A 81 1.53 -18.96 7.72
CA CYS A 81 1.54 -17.69 6.99
C CYS A 81 0.33 -17.60 6.05
N ARG A 82 -0.70 -16.85 6.47
CA ARG A 82 -1.93 -16.62 5.70
C ARG A 82 -1.68 -16.01 4.31
N PHE A 83 -0.62 -15.21 4.18
CA PHE A 83 -0.29 -14.49 2.95
C PHE A 83 0.65 -15.27 2.03
N GLY A 84 1.11 -16.47 2.44
CA GLY A 84 2.08 -17.24 1.67
C GLY A 84 3.44 -16.54 1.50
N ALA A 85 3.76 -15.58 2.37
CA ALA A 85 4.94 -14.73 2.25
C ALA A 85 6.25 -15.39 2.69
N ILE A 86 6.21 -16.61 3.23
CA ILE A 86 7.38 -17.34 3.74
C ILE A 86 7.69 -18.52 2.82
N VAL A 87 8.75 -18.40 2.03
CA VAL A 87 9.17 -19.33 0.96
C VAL A 87 10.52 -20.00 1.27
N GLY A 88 11.05 -20.84 0.38
CA GLY A 88 12.43 -21.38 0.43
C GLY A 88 12.59 -22.83 0.96
N GLU A 89 13.19 -23.73 0.18
CA GLU A 89 13.31 -25.14 0.59
C GLU A 89 14.42 -25.40 1.62
N SER A 90 15.51 -24.63 1.56
CA SER A 90 16.68 -24.78 2.44
C SER A 90 16.55 -24.02 3.77
N GLY A 91 15.38 -23.45 4.03
CA GLY A 91 15.12 -22.59 5.18
C GLY A 91 14.12 -21.48 4.83
N PRO A 92 13.44 -20.91 5.83
CA PRO A 92 12.40 -19.93 5.57
C PRO A 92 13.02 -18.59 5.10
N VAL A 93 12.43 -18.01 4.06
CA VAL A 93 12.80 -16.72 3.47
C VAL A 93 11.54 -15.89 3.34
N ILE A 94 11.59 -14.63 3.78
CA ILE A 94 10.42 -13.74 3.75
C ILE A 94 10.42 -12.94 2.45
N ALA A 95 9.42 -13.20 1.60
CA ALA A 95 9.10 -12.37 0.46
C ALA A 95 8.46 -11.07 0.96
N ARG A 96 9.28 -10.05 1.26
CA ARG A 96 8.83 -8.81 1.91
C ARG A 96 7.65 -8.12 1.22
N TYR A 97 7.57 -8.16 -0.10
CA TYR A 97 6.47 -7.54 -0.85
C TYR A 97 5.13 -8.26 -0.70
N SER A 98 5.14 -9.54 -0.35
CA SER A 98 3.93 -10.34 -0.12
C SER A 98 3.57 -10.44 1.37
N CYS A 99 4.41 -9.87 2.26
CA CYS A 99 4.21 -9.93 3.69
C CYS A 99 3.40 -8.72 4.17
N GLU A 100 2.15 -8.98 4.54
CA GLU A 100 1.22 -8.00 5.14
C GLU A 100 1.31 -7.93 6.68
N GLY A 101 2.31 -8.60 7.27
CA GLY A 101 2.48 -8.71 8.73
C GLY A 101 1.73 -9.89 9.37
N CYS A 102 1.98 -10.12 10.67
CA CYS A 102 1.45 -11.28 11.40
C CYS A 102 0.20 -10.97 12.26
N GLY A 103 -0.52 -9.90 11.95
CA GLY A 103 -1.58 -9.35 12.80
C GLY A 103 -1.16 -8.02 13.38
#